data_AF-A0A962R0S3-F1
#
_entry.id   AF-A0A962R0S3-F1
#
_cell.length_a   1.000
_cell.length_b   1.000
_cell.length_c   1.000
_cell.angle_alpha   90.00
_cell.angle_beta   90.00
_cell.angle_gamma   90.00
#
_symmetry.space_group_name_H-M   'P 1'
#
loop_
_entity.id
_entity.type
_entity.pdbx_description
1 polymer ?
#
loop_
_entity_poly.entity_id
_entity_poly.type
_entity_poly.pdbx_seq_one_letter_code
_entity_poly.pdbx_strand_id
1 'polypeptide(L)'
;MKKIGELLVEQGKISERDVERTLLAQAEMGGVFGQVLVKLGLVSEADVAAALSGQLAIPLQTAADYPETPVRLEDVADDFLVSNAVV
;
A
#
# COMPACT_ATOMS: atom_id res chain seq x y z
N MET A 1 -7.87 14.35 4.44
CA MET A 1 -7.58 12.93 4.13
C MET A 1 -7.13 12.28 5.42
N LYS A 2 -7.81 11.23 5.88
CA LYS A 2 -7.41 10.49 7.10
C LYS A 2 -6.05 9.85 6.92
N LYS A 3 -5.30 9.69 8.01
CA LYS A 3 -4.01 8.97 7.99
C LYS A 3 -4.26 7.47 7.92
N ILE A 4 -3.30 6.72 7.36
CA ILE A 4 -3.43 5.26 7.25
C ILE A 4 -3.58 4.57 8.61
N GLY A 5 -2.88 5.06 9.64
CA GLY A 5 -3.00 4.53 11.01
C GLY A 5 -4.43 4.67 11.54
N GLU A 6 -5.05 5.83 11.35
CA GLU A 6 -6.44 6.09 11.75
C GLU A 6 -7.40 5.15 11.00
N LEU A 7 -7.22 4.97 9.69
CA LEU A 7 -8.06 4.07 8.88
C LEU A 7 -7.95 2.62 9.35
N LEU A 8 -6.74 2.14 9.65
CA LEU A 8 -6.51 0.79 10.13
C LEU A 8 -7.07 0.57 11.56
N VAL A 9 -7.05 1.60 12.40
CA VAL A 9 -7.72 1.57 13.72
C VAL A 9 -9.23 1.50 13.56
N GLU A 10 -9.82 2.34 12.69
CA GLU A 10 -11.27 2.32 12.41
C GLU A 10 -11.76 0.97 11.85
N GLN A 11 -10.89 0.27 11.10
CA GLN A 11 -11.15 -1.07 10.58
C GLN A 11 -10.87 -2.19 11.60
N GLY A 12 -10.40 -1.85 12.81
CA GLY A 12 -10.07 -2.81 13.86
C GLY A 12 -8.84 -3.68 13.56
N LYS A 13 -7.98 -3.26 12.61
CA LYS A 13 -6.78 -4.00 12.19
C LYS A 13 -5.61 -3.79 13.15
N ILE A 14 -5.53 -2.60 13.76
CA ILE A 14 -4.52 -2.25 14.77
C ILE A 14 -5.16 -1.43 15.88
N SER A 15 -4.50 -1.32 17.04
CA SER A 15 -4.89 -0.42 18.11
C SER A 15 -4.20 0.95 18.01
N GLU A 16 -4.69 1.97 18.71
CA GLU A 16 -3.98 3.25 18.83
C GLU A 16 -2.57 3.08 19.42
N ARG A 17 -2.41 2.14 20.36
CA ARG A 17 -1.11 1.80 20.94
C ARG A 17 -0.15 1.22 19.90
N ASP A 18 -0.64 0.46 18.93
CA ASP A 18 0.17 -0.06 17.83
C ASP A 18 0.60 1.07 16.89
N VAL A 19 -0.24 2.08 16.68
CA VAL A 19 0.12 3.30 15.92
C VAL A 19 1.28 4.02 16.60
N GLU A 20 1.18 4.29 17.91
CA GLU A 20 2.26 4.93 18.68
C GLU A 20 3.56 4.14 18.61
N ARG A 21 3.49 2.82 18.84
CA ARG A 21 4.65 1.93 18.75
C ARG A 21 5.30 1.95 17.36
N THR A 22 4.47 2.01 16.32
CA THR A 22 4.95 2.07 14.93
C THR A 22 5.61 3.40 14.63
N LEU A 23 5.09 4.53 15.11
CA LEU A 23 5.72 5.84 14.93
C LEU A 23 7.11 5.89 15.59
N LEU A 24 7.24 5.30 16.78
CA LEU A 24 8.54 5.19 17.46
C LEU A 24 9.52 4.33 16.65
N ALA A 25 9.10 3.15 16.22
CA ALA A 25 9.93 2.28 15.38
C ALA A 25 10.29 2.95 14.03
N GLN A 26 9.36 3.68 13.43
CA GLN A 26 9.60 4.41 12.19
C GLN A 26 10.66 5.51 12.36
N ALA A 27 10.70 6.19 13.51
CA ALA A 27 11.71 7.19 13.79
C ALA A 27 13.13 6.60 13.84
N GLU A 28 13.27 5.35 14.28
CA GLU A 28 14.55 4.64 14.34
C GLU A 28 14.92 3.96 13.01
N MET A 29 13.95 3.31 12.36
CA MET A 29 14.17 2.47 11.17
C MET A 29 14.11 3.27 9.86
N GLY A 30 13.46 4.43 9.87
CA GLY A 30 13.07 5.15 8.66
C GLY A 30 12.00 4.41 7.83
N GLY A 31 11.78 4.89 6.61
CA GLY A 31 10.78 4.35 5.70
C GLY A 31 9.36 4.88 5.93
N VAL A 32 8.39 4.34 5.19
CA VAL A 32 6.99 4.75 5.27
C VAL A 32 6.22 3.94 6.30
N PHE A 33 5.27 4.58 6.99
CA PHE A 33 4.55 4.03 8.14
C PHE A 33 3.93 2.64 7.86
N GLY A 34 3.28 2.46 6.71
CA GLY A 34 2.69 1.18 6.33
C GLY A 34 3.71 0.04 6.19
N GLN A 35 4.91 0.32 5.69
CA GLN A 35 5.97 -0.69 5.62
C GLN A 35 6.50 -1.07 7.00
N VAL A 36 6.58 -0.10 7.92
CA VAL A 36 7.00 -0.36 9.31
C VAL A 36 5.96 -1.23 10.01
N LEU A 37 4.67 -0.96 9.83
CA LEU A 37 3.58 -1.80 10.34
C LEU A 37 3.73 -3.28 9.91
N VAL A 38 3.97 -3.51 8.61
CA VAL A 38 4.17 -4.86 8.07
C VAL A 38 5.43 -5.52 8.64
N LYS A 39 6.56 -4.79 8.70
CA LYS A 39 7.81 -5.29 9.29
C LYS A 39 7.68 -5.67 10.75
N LEU A 40 6.83 -4.95 11.50
CA LEU A 40 6.51 -5.25 12.91
C LEU A 40 5.50 -6.40 13.06
N GLY A 41 4.98 -6.96 11.97
CA GLY A 41 3.98 -8.03 11.98
C GLY A 41 2.61 -7.61 12.49
N LEU A 42 2.31 -6.31 12.48
CA LEU A 42 1.05 -5.76 13.00
C LEU A 42 -0.12 -5.92 12.03
N VAL A 43 0.16 -5.84 10.73
CA VAL A 43 -0.81 -6.03 9.65
C VAL A 43 -0.13 -6.66 8.45
N SER A 44 -0.93 -7.26 7.55
CA SER A 44 -0.43 -7.76 6.28
C SER A 44 -0.26 -6.63 5.24
N GLU A 45 0.51 -6.89 4.18
CA GLU A 45 0.60 -5.98 3.03
C GLU A 45 -0.78 -5.75 2.38
N ALA A 46 -1.63 -6.78 2.35
CA ALA A 46 -2.99 -6.70 1.82
C ALA A 46 -3.88 -5.74 2.62
N ASP A 47 -3.76 -5.73 3.96
CA ASP A 47 -4.50 -4.79 4.80
C ASP A 47 -4.07 -3.34 4.54
N VAL A 48 -2.76 -3.10 4.41
CA VAL A 48 -2.22 -1.77 4.09
C VAL A 48 -2.68 -1.32 2.70
N ALA A 49 -2.64 -2.21 1.71
CA ALA A 49 -3.09 -1.92 0.35
C ALA A 49 -4.59 -1.59 0.31
N ALA A 50 -5.43 -2.32 1.04
CA ALA A 50 -6.86 -2.05 1.14
C ALA A 50 -7.15 -0.68 1.81
N ALA A 51 -6.41 -0.35 2.88
CA ALA A 51 -6.53 0.97 3.52
C ALA A 51 -6.09 2.11 2.59
N LEU A 52 -4.99 1.94 1.85
CA LEU A 52 -4.52 2.90 0.85
C LEU A 52 -5.53 3.07 -0.30
N SER A 53 -6.12 1.97 -0.79
CA SER A 53 -7.15 1.99 -1.82
C SER A 53 -8.33 2.88 -1.42
N GLY A 54 -8.85 2.68 -0.19
CA GLY A 54 -9.90 3.52 0.36
C GLY A 54 -9.48 4.98 0.56
N GLN A 55 -8.24 5.22 1.00
CA GLN A 55 -7.71 6.57 1.23
C GLN A 55 -7.55 7.37 -0.08
N LEU A 56 -7.07 6.71 -1.14
CA LEU A 56 -6.75 7.33 -2.42
C LEU A 56 -7.93 7.31 -3.40
N ALA A 57 -9.00 6.58 -3.08
CA ALA A 57 -10.11 6.29 -3.99
C ALA A 57 -9.63 5.63 -5.30
N ILE A 58 -8.62 4.77 -5.20
CA ILE A 58 -8.08 3.96 -6.30
C ILE A 58 -8.41 2.50 -6.02
N PRO A 59 -9.13 1.78 -6.91
CA PRO A 59 -9.45 0.37 -6.70
C PRO A 59 -8.20 -0.49 -6.53
N LEU A 60 -8.20 -1.36 -5.51
CA LEU A 60 -7.17 -2.39 -5.36
C LEU A 60 -7.47 -3.53 -6.35
N GLN A 61 -6.54 -3.79 -7.27
CA GLN A 61 -6.61 -4.90 -8.21
C GLN A 61 -5.68 -6.03 -7.77
N THR A 62 -6.11 -7.26 -8.01
CA THR A 62 -5.34 -8.49 -7.81
C THR A 62 -4.81 -9.00 -9.15
N ALA A 63 -3.91 -9.98 -9.12
CA ALA A 63 -3.41 -10.61 -10.35
C ALA A 63 -4.53 -11.20 -11.24
N ALA A 64 -5.67 -11.57 -10.66
CA ALA A 64 -6.82 -12.11 -11.41
C ALA A 64 -7.61 -11.03 -12.17
N ASP A 65 -7.44 -9.76 -11.80
CA ASP A 65 -8.14 -8.64 -12.44
C ASP A 65 -7.37 -8.11 -13.68
N TYR A 66 -6.13 -8.56 -13.88
CA TYR A 66 -5.31 -8.20 -15.03
C TYR A 66 -5.56 -9.16 -16.21
N PRO A 67 -5.48 -8.65 -17.46
CA PRO A 67 -5.59 -9.50 -18.64
C PRO A 67 -4.41 -10.49 -18.74
N GLU A 68 -4.66 -11.69 -19.25
CA GLU A 68 -3.60 -12.71 -19.46
C GLU A 68 -2.54 -12.27 -20.49
N THR A 69 -2.89 -11.30 -21.34
CA THR A 69 -1.99 -10.75 -22.36
C THR A 69 -1.77 -9.25 -22.12
N PRO A 70 -0.53 -8.74 -22.25
CA PRO A 70 -0.24 -7.33 -22.06
C PRO A 70 -1.02 -6.42 -23.00
N VAL A 71 -1.52 -5.29 -22.49
CA VAL A 71 -2.19 -4.27 -23.30
C VAL A 71 -1.14 -3.40 -23.96
N ARG A 72 -1.13 -3.37 -25.29
CA ARG A 72 -0.22 -2.49 -26.04
C ARG A 72 -0.81 -1.08 -26.12
N LEU A 73 -0.05 -0.10 -25.64
CA LEU A 73 -0.42 1.31 -25.68
C LEU A 73 0.32 1.97 -26.85
N GLU A 74 -0.40 2.32 -27.92
CA GLU A 74 0.21 2.84 -29.16
C GLU A 74 1.03 4.12 -28.95
N ASP A 75 0.61 4.96 -28.00
CA ASP A 75 1.22 6.25 -27.70
C ASP A 75 2.30 6.18 -26.60
N VAL A 76 2.60 4.99 -26.07
CA VAL A 76 3.58 4.82 -24.98
C VAL A 76 4.68 3.87 -25.43
N ALA A 77 5.92 4.33 -25.37
CA ALA A 77 7.08 3.51 -25.73
C ALA A 77 7.25 2.33 -24.77
N ASP A 78 7.54 1.14 -25.31
CA ASP A 78 7.75 -0.08 -24.52
C ASP A 78 8.86 0.12 -23.46
N ASP A 79 9.95 0.81 -23.80
CA ASP A 79 11.05 1.14 -22.86
C ASP A 79 10.60 1.99 -21.67
N PHE A 80 9.62 2.88 -21.87
CA PHE A 80 9.06 3.70 -20.79
C PHE A 80 8.26 2.83 -19.82
N LEU A 81 7.46 1.90 -20.33
CA LEU A 81 6.68 0.96 -19.50
C LEU A 81 7.62 0.11 -18.63
N VAL A 82 8.67 -0.47 -19.25
CA VAL A 82 9.68 -1.27 -18.55
C VAL A 82 10.43 -0.46 -17.48
N SER A 83 10.86 0.75 -17.82
CA SER A 83 11.67 1.59 -16.91
C SER A 83 10.89 2.09 -15.68
N ASN A 84 9.56 2.18 -15.79
CA ASN A 84 8.69 2.68 -14.73
C ASN A 84 7.86 1.57 -14.06
N ALA A 85 8.16 0.29 -14.34
CA ALA A 85 7.44 -0.86 -13.80
C ALA A 85 5.91 -0.80 -14.03
N VAL A 86 5.51 -0.30 -15.20
CA VAL A 86 4.12 -0.35 -15.66
C VAL A 86 3.94 -1.66 -16.41
N VAL A 87 3.05 -2.52 -15.92
CA VAL A 87 2.73 -3.87 -16.43
C VAL A 87 1.32 -3.95 -16.96
#